data_AF-A0A7S4CLK7-F1
#
_entry.id   AF-A0A7S4CLK7-F1
#
_cell.length_a   1.000
_cell.length_b   1.000
_cell.length_c   1.000
_cell.angle_alpha   90.00
_cell.angle_beta   90.00
_cell.angle_gamma   90.00
#
_symmetry.space_group_name_H-M   'P 1'
#
loop_
_entity.id
_entity.type
_entity.pdbx_description
1 polymer ?
#
loop_
_entity_poly.entity_id
_entity_poly.type
_entity_poly.pdbx_seq_one_letter_code
_entity_poly.pdbx_strand_id
1 'polypeptide(L)'
;AVEGGETAKSWWSWVFKQLLPREGADISYVCVNRASKEVLENFPPTAIITAEFDVCRRMAEDLGEKLHNAGRLVEFVCHPGGNHGWNMMMSHPLSAMYWEDIQALLLTHLISTS
;
A
#
# COMPACT_ATOMS: atom_id res chain seq x y z
N ALA A 1 -1.82 30.20 16.10
CA ALA A 1 -2.50 28.90 16.00
C ALA A 1 -2.94 28.76 14.57
N VAL A 2 -2.33 27.85 13.79
CA VAL A 2 -2.72 27.66 12.40
C VAL A 2 -3.99 26.80 12.40
N GLU A 3 -5.11 27.42 12.05
CA GLU A 3 -6.37 26.75 11.75
C GLU A 3 -6.17 25.86 10.53
N GLY A 4 -6.19 24.54 10.71
CA GLY A 4 -5.94 23.60 9.61
C GLY A 4 -6.26 22.15 9.94
N GLY A 5 -7.17 21.92 10.88
CA GLY A 5 -7.54 20.59 11.34
C GLY A 5 -8.56 19.88 10.46
N GLU A 6 -8.33 19.79 9.14
CA GLU A 6 -8.96 18.70 8.38
C GLU A 6 -8.28 17.41 8.83
N THR A 7 -8.94 16.67 9.72
CA THR A 7 -8.45 15.36 10.20
C THR A 7 -8.11 14.47 8.99
N ALA A 8 -7.09 13.61 9.07
CA ALA A 8 -6.77 12.67 7.97
C ALA A 8 -8.01 11.92 7.42
N LYS A 9 -9.04 11.70 8.24
CA LYS A 9 -10.33 11.15 7.84
C LYS A 9 -11.11 12.01 6.84
N SER A 10 -11.12 13.34 6.98
CA SER A 10 -11.82 14.24 6.04
C SER A 10 -11.13 14.27 4.69
N TRP A 11 -9.79 14.28 4.67
CA TRP A 11 -9.01 14.22 3.43
C TRP A 11 -9.24 12.89 2.68
N TRP A 12 -9.11 11.75 3.37
CA TRP A 12 -9.40 10.44 2.75
C TRP A 12 -10.84 10.32 2.28
N SER A 13 -11.82 10.82 3.05
CA SER A 13 -13.21 10.83 2.62
C SER A 13 -13.42 11.64 1.33
N TRP A 14 -12.73 12.79 1.20
CA TRP A 14 -12.77 13.57 -0.02
C TRP A 14 -12.13 12.82 -1.20
N VAL A 15 -10.95 12.21 -1.02
CA VAL A 15 -10.27 11.40 -2.05
C VAL A 15 -11.18 10.27 -2.53
N PHE A 16 -11.76 9.51 -1.61
CA PHE A 16 -12.71 8.45 -1.97
C PHE A 16 -13.91 9.01 -2.73
N LYS A 17 -14.48 10.15 -2.36
CA LYS A 17 -15.59 10.75 -3.15
C LYS A 17 -15.20 11.07 -4.59
N GLN A 18 -13.95 11.44 -4.85
CA GLN A 18 -13.48 11.70 -6.22
C GLN A 18 -13.21 10.42 -7.00
N LEU A 19 -12.71 9.37 -6.33
CA LEU A 19 -12.29 8.12 -6.95
C LEU A 19 -13.38 7.06 -7.00
N LEU A 20 -14.42 7.19 -6.17
CA LEU A 20 -15.49 6.22 -6.09
C LEU A 20 -16.07 6.03 -7.50
N PRO A 21 -16.19 4.78 -7.95
CA PRO A 21 -16.71 4.51 -9.26
C PRO A 21 -18.11 5.11 -9.40
N ARG A 22 -18.48 5.46 -10.63
CA ARG A 22 -19.89 5.73 -10.96
C ARG A 22 -20.74 4.55 -10.47
N GLU A 23 -21.97 4.83 -10.09
CA GLU A 23 -22.90 3.84 -9.59
C GLU A 23 -22.90 2.57 -10.49
N GLY A 24 -22.67 1.40 -9.87
CA GLY A 24 -22.60 0.11 -10.55
C GLY A 24 -21.21 -0.36 -11.00
N ALA A 25 -20.15 0.46 -10.91
CA ALA A 25 -18.79 -0.02 -11.21
C ALA A 25 -18.13 -0.74 -10.02
N ASP A 26 -17.29 -1.73 -10.34
CA ASP A 26 -16.64 -2.58 -9.34
C ASP A 26 -15.67 -1.74 -8.48
N ILE A 27 -15.89 -1.80 -7.17
CA ILE A 27 -15.08 -1.10 -6.17
C ILE A 27 -13.65 -1.65 -6.10
N SER A 28 -13.38 -2.86 -6.60
CA SER A 28 -12.04 -3.47 -6.59
C SER A 28 -11.01 -2.68 -7.41
N TYR A 29 -11.46 -1.87 -8.39
CA TYR A 29 -10.58 -0.94 -9.12
C TYR A 29 -10.05 0.21 -8.25
N VAL A 30 -10.67 0.49 -7.10
CA VAL A 30 -10.24 1.51 -6.14
C VAL A 30 -9.70 0.87 -4.86
N CYS A 31 -10.44 -0.10 -4.32
CA CYS A 31 -10.08 -0.86 -3.13
C CYS A 31 -9.63 -2.26 -3.55
N VAL A 32 -8.37 -2.40 -3.97
CA VAL A 32 -7.82 -3.67 -4.51
C VAL A 32 -7.95 -4.84 -3.53
N ASN A 33 -7.95 -4.57 -2.23
CA ASN A 33 -8.22 -5.58 -1.20
C ASN A 33 -9.63 -6.22 -1.32
N ARG A 34 -10.55 -5.63 -2.10
CA ARG A 34 -11.88 -6.17 -2.40
C ARG A 34 -11.95 -6.98 -3.71
N ALA A 35 -10.82 -7.15 -4.41
CA ALA A 35 -10.77 -7.98 -5.60
C ALA A 35 -11.17 -9.44 -5.32
N SER A 36 -11.72 -10.12 -6.33
CA SER A 36 -12.07 -11.53 -6.23
C SER A 36 -10.82 -12.41 -6.13
N LYS A 37 -10.98 -13.62 -5.59
CA LYS A 37 -9.90 -14.62 -5.52
C LYS A 37 -9.29 -14.90 -6.90
N GLU A 38 -10.12 -15.07 -7.92
CA GLU A 38 -9.69 -15.31 -9.30
C GLU A 38 -8.81 -14.17 -9.83
N VAL A 39 -9.16 -12.93 -9.53
CA VAL A 39 -8.33 -11.77 -9.90
C VAL A 39 -6.99 -11.83 -9.18
N LEU A 40 -7.00 -12.05 -7.85
CA LEU A 40 -5.78 -12.09 -7.03
C LEU A 40 -4.86 -13.27 -7.37
N GLU A 41 -5.40 -14.40 -7.80
CA GLU A 41 -4.62 -15.55 -8.29
C GLU A 41 -3.85 -15.24 -9.58
N ASN A 42 -4.23 -14.20 -10.31
CA ASN A 42 -3.56 -13.74 -11.53
C ASN A 42 -2.68 -12.50 -11.32
N PHE A 43 -2.50 -12.03 -10.07
CA PHE A 43 -1.59 -10.94 -9.79
C PHE A 43 -0.13 -11.33 -10.09
N PRO A 44 0.72 -10.37 -10.48
CA PRO A 44 2.15 -10.59 -10.51
C PRO A 44 2.66 -10.91 -9.09
N PRO A 45 3.85 -11.52 -8.95
CA PRO A 45 4.56 -11.56 -7.68
C PRO A 45 4.63 -10.15 -7.08
N THR A 46 4.08 -9.96 -5.89
CA THR A 46 3.80 -8.65 -5.30
C THR A 46 4.49 -8.52 -3.96
N ALA A 47 5.27 -7.44 -3.78
CA ALA A 47 5.75 -7.01 -2.47
C ALA A 47 4.90 -5.83 -1.97
N ILE A 48 4.61 -5.79 -0.68
CA ILE A 48 3.86 -4.69 -0.05
C ILE A 48 4.73 -4.07 1.05
N ILE A 49 4.90 -2.75 1.00
CA ILE A 49 5.55 -1.98 2.07
C ILE A 49 4.50 -1.04 2.69
N THR A 50 4.44 -1.04 4.01
CA THR A 50 3.51 -0.23 4.81
C THR A 50 4.25 0.54 5.90
N ALA A 51 3.58 1.52 6.50
CA ALA A 51 4.06 2.26 7.67
C ALA A 51 3.24 1.93 8.91
N GLU A 52 3.90 1.86 10.07
CA GLU A 52 3.25 1.54 11.35
C GLU A 52 2.08 2.50 11.67
N PHE A 53 2.26 3.80 11.47
CA PHE A 53 1.26 4.83 11.80
C PHE A 53 0.52 5.35 10.55
N ASP A 54 0.17 4.45 9.62
CA ASP A 54 -0.62 4.75 8.44
C ASP A 54 -2.06 4.25 8.57
N VAL A 55 -3.04 5.12 8.30
CA VAL A 55 -4.47 4.77 8.32
C VAL A 55 -4.82 3.72 7.25
N CYS A 56 -4.05 3.66 6.16
CA CYS A 56 -4.21 2.72 5.08
C CYS A 56 -3.63 1.33 5.39
N ARG A 57 -2.84 1.20 6.46
CA ARG A 57 -2.11 -0.03 6.80
C ARG A 57 -3.02 -1.25 6.88
N ARG A 58 -4.20 -1.12 7.50
CA ARG A 58 -5.12 -2.25 7.67
C ARG A 58 -5.64 -2.81 6.34
N MET A 59 -5.89 -1.95 5.35
CA MET A 59 -6.33 -2.40 4.02
C MET A 59 -5.19 -3.09 3.27
N ALA A 60 -3.95 -2.63 3.46
CA ALA A 60 -2.77 -3.27 2.89
C ALA A 60 -2.48 -4.64 3.54
N GLU A 61 -2.64 -4.77 4.87
CA GLU A 61 -2.56 -6.06 5.58
C GLU A 61 -3.58 -7.08 5.03
N ASP A 62 -4.83 -6.66 4.84
CA ASP A 62 -5.89 -7.51 4.26
C ASP A 62 -5.58 -7.95 2.82
N LEU A 63 -5.04 -7.05 1.99
CA LEU A 63 -4.56 -7.41 0.64
C LEU A 63 -3.37 -8.39 0.71
N GLY A 64 -2.43 -8.14 1.62
CA GLY A 64 -1.26 -9.01 1.84
C GLY A 64 -1.66 -10.44 2.18
N GLU A 65 -2.57 -10.61 3.15
CA GLU A 65 -3.09 -11.93 3.52
C GLU A 65 -3.73 -12.65 2.32
N LYS A 66 -4.54 -11.95 1.53
CA LYS A 66 -5.19 -12.53 0.34
C LYS A 66 -4.19 -12.92 -0.76
N LEU A 67 -3.17 -12.10 -1.00
CA LEU A 67 -2.11 -12.41 -1.96
C LEU A 67 -1.22 -13.56 -1.46
N HIS A 68 -0.97 -13.66 -0.16
CA HIS A 68 -0.26 -14.79 0.44
C HIS A 68 -1.01 -16.10 0.19
N ASN A 69 -2.32 -16.12 0.48
CA ASN A 69 -3.18 -17.27 0.22
C ASN A 69 -3.27 -17.64 -1.27
N ALA A 70 -3.12 -16.67 -2.18
CA ALA A 70 -3.06 -16.89 -3.61
C ALA A 70 -1.66 -17.27 -4.15
N GLY A 71 -0.64 -17.35 -3.28
CA GLY A 71 0.75 -17.62 -3.68
C GLY A 71 1.40 -16.49 -4.47
N ARG A 72 0.88 -15.26 -4.35
CA ARG A 72 1.35 -14.06 -5.09
C ARG A 72 2.09 -13.04 -4.24
N LEU A 73 2.00 -13.09 -2.91
CA LEU A 73 2.79 -12.22 -2.03
C LEU A 73 4.23 -12.76 -1.92
N VAL A 74 5.22 -11.97 -2.33
CA VAL A 74 6.64 -12.33 -2.20
C VAL A 74 7.27 -11.76 -0.94
N GLU A 75 6.82 -10.59 -0.47
CA GLU A 75 7.32 -9.96 0.74
C GLU A 75 6.29 -8.98 1.32
N PHE A 76 6.29 -8.83 2.64
CA PHE A 76 5.48 -7.84 3.35
C PHE A 76 6.29 -7.13 4.43
N VAL A 77 6.48 -5.83 4.27
CA VAL A 77 7.26 -4.99 5.18
C VAL A 77 6.36 -3.97 5.86
N CYS A 78 6.52 -3.81 7.17
CA CYS A 78 5.92 -2.72 7.95
C CYS A 78 7.04 -1.91 8.59
N HIS A 79 7.25 -0.67 8.13
CA HIS A 79 8.29 0.20 8.65
C HIS A 79 7.87 0.83 9.98
N PRO A 80 8.62 0.58 11.07
CA PRO A 80 8.31 1.13 12.39
C PRO A 80 8.49 2.65 12.40
N GLY A 81 7.65 3.37 13.12
CA GLY A 81 7.73 4.84 13.23
C GLY A 81 7.29 5.63 12.00
N GLY A 82 7.09 4.98 10.84
CA GLY A 82 6.63 5.63 9.61
C GLY A 82 5.17 6.08 9.70
N ASN A 83 4.84 7.16 9.00
CA ASN A 83 3.47 7.63 8.77
C ASN A 83 3.17 7.68 7.25
N HIS A 84 1.93 7.92 6.85
CA HIS A 84 1.56 7.94 5.43
C HIS A 84 2.43 8.89 4.59
N GLY A 85 3.01 8.39 3.48
CA GLY A 85 3.80 9.17 2.54
C GLY A 85 5.22 9.54 3.01
N TRP A 86 5.71 9.02 4.13
CA TRP A 86 7.08 9.27 4.64
C TRP A 86 8.18 9.05 3.59
N ASN A 87 8.00 8.05 2.71
CA ASN A 87 8.93 7.68 1.66
C ASN A 87 9.04 8.75 0.55
N MET A 88 8.00 9.58 0.36
CA MET A 88 7.97 10.65 -0.63
C MET A 88 8.77 11.88 -0.19
N MET A 89 9.13 11.96 1.09
CA MET A 89 9.93 13.04 1.66
C MET A 89 11.37 12.55 1.89
N MET A 90 12.26 12.79 0.94
CA MET A 90 13.67 12.36 1.04
C MET A 90 14.41 12.94 2.27
N SER A 91 13.96 14.06 2.81
CA SER A 91 14.49 14.65 4.04
C SER A 91 13.97 13.97 5.32
N HIS A 92 12.96 13.11 5.22
CA HIS A 92 12.42 12.38 6.36
C HIS A 92 13.47 11.39 6.88
N PRO A 93 13.73 11.32 8.20
CA PRO A 93 14.80 10.47 8.75
C PRO A 93 14.60 8.98 8.48
N LEU A 94 13.36 8.54 8.27
CA LEU A 94 13.01 7.15 7.96
C LEU A 94 12.92 6.86 6.45
N SER A 95 13.18 7.83 5.56
CA SER A 95 13.06 7.60 4.12
C SER A 95 14.12 6.64 3.58
N ALA A 96 15.34 6.67 4.12
CA ALA A 96 16.44 5.79 3.70
C ALA A 96 16.08 4.31 3.83
N MET A 97 15.49 3.91 4.96
CA MET A 97 15.01 2.54 5.22
C MET A 97 14.06 2.04 4.11
N TYR A 98 13.17 2.90 3.61
CA TYR A 98 12.29 2.53 2.49
C TYR A 98 13.06 2.25 1.21
N TRP A 99 14.01 3.11 0.86
CA TRP A 99 14.76 2.97 -0.39
C TRP A 99 15.75 1.81 -0.35
N GLU A 100 16.34 1.51 0.81
CA GLU A 100 17.17 0.34 1.04
C GLU A 100 16.37 -0.96 0.83
N ASP A 101 15.18 -1.06 1.40
CA ASP A 101 14.32 -2.23 1.23
C ASP A 101 13.81 -2.38 -0.21
N ILE A 102 13.45 -1.29 -0.89
CA ILE A 102 13.12 -1.33 -2.32
C ILE A 102 14.30 -1.88 -3.12
N GLN A 103 15.53 -1.40 -2.87
CA GLN A 103 16.70 -1.91 -3.58
C GLN A 103 16.90 -3.41 -3.33
N ALA A 104 16.76 -3.88 -2.09
CA ALA A 104 16.86 -5.29 -1.74
C ALA A 104 15.79 -6.15 -2.44
N LEU A 105 14.54 -5.68 -2.46
CA LEU A 105 13.41 -6.36 -3.13
C LEU A 105 13.64 -6.49 -4.63
N LEU A 106 14.08 -5.41 -5.29
CA LEU A 106 14.36 -5.42 -6.73
C LEU A 106 15.49 -6.40 -7.08
N LEU A 107 16.56 -6.41 -6.29
CA LEU A 107 17.66 -7.36 -6.49
C LEU A 107 17.20 -8.81 -6.31
N THR A 108 16.43 -9.08 -5.26
CA THR A 108 15.99 -10.44 -4.89
C THR A 108 14.97 -11.01 -5.87
N HIS A 109 14.01 -10.21 -6.33
CA HIS A 109 12.85 -10.73 -7.08
C HIS A 109 12.85 -10.39 -8.56
N LEU A 110 13.48 -9.27 -8.99
CA LEU A 110 13.49 -8.88 -10.40
C LEU A 110 14.80 -9.21 -11.11
N ILE A 111 15.95 -9.04 -10.45
CA ILE A 111 17.25 -9.23 -11.09
C ILE A 111 17.74 -10.69 -10.93
N SER A 112 17.42 -11.35 -9.82
CA SER A 112 17.79 -12.76 -9.62
C SER A 112 16.99 -13.77 -10.44
N THR A 113 16.00 -13.34 -11.22
CA THR A 113 15.14 -14.20 -12.04
C THR A 113 15.49 -14.20 -13.52
N SER A 114 16.61 -13.56 -13.91
CA SER A 114 17.17 -13.56 -15.28
C SER A 114 18.40 -14.44 -15.44
#